data_AF-A0A349ULT7-F1
#
_entry.id   AF-A0A349ULT7-F1
#
_cell.length_a   1.000
_cell.length_b   1.000
_cell.length_c   1.000
_cell.angle_alpha   90.00
_cell.angle_beta   90.00
_cell.angle_gamma   90.00
#
_symmetry.space_group_name_H-M   'P 1'
#
loop_
_entity.id
_entity.type
_entity.pdbx_description
1 polymer ?
#
loop_
_entity_poly.entity_id
_entity_poly.type
_entity_poly.pdbx_seq_one_letter_code
_entity_poly.pdbx_strand_id
1 'polypeptide(L)'
;MVKEVTTYDVLERVRQRLELGFADDALDLITRAGKSGSDLENARGVCLLRLGRPEQAARVFRELVFPKGSMWVPPETPVVYQANYVTAMLLTHNLEAAMTILGQIHDSHPAVERVRAGVKKWKRSLGWLRRAGMLVGVHPGKPVTLEEPLGDL
;
A
#
# COMPACT_ATOMS: atom_id res chain seq x y z
N MET A 1 9.62 -10.05 36.74
CA MET A 1 8.83 -10.74 35.71
C MET A 1 8.82 -9.85 34.47
N VAL A 2 9.60 -10.16 33.44
CA VAL A 2 9.61 -9.37 32.20
C VAL A 2 8.33 -9.69 31.46
N LYS A 3 7.46 -8.70 31.19
CA LYS A 3 6.28 -8.92 30.34
C LYS A 3 6.78 -9.31 28.96
N GLU A 4 6.34 -10.46 28.47
CA GLU A 4 6.60 -10.88 27.10
C GLU A 4 5.90 -9.91 26.15
N VAL A 5 6.67 -9.24 25.30
CA VAL A 5 6.13 -8.29 24.32
C VAL A 5 5.45 -9.10 23.21
N THR A 6 4.18 -8.83 22.96
CA THR A 6 3.39 -9.52 21.93
C THR A 6 3.55 -8.85 20.57
N THR A 7 3.12 -9.53 19.50
CA THR A 7 3.03 -8.92 18.15
C THR A 7 2.09 -7.71 18.14
N TYR A 8 0.99 -7.79 18.90
CA TYR A 8 0.03 -6.71 19.05
C TYR A 8 0.65 -5.46 19.68
N ASP A 9 1.44 -5.63 20.75
CA ASP A 9 2.13 -4.52 21.42
C ASP A 9 3.12 -3.81 20.47
N VAL A 10 3.80 -4.58 19.61
CA VAL A 10 4.69 -4.01 18.58
C VAL A 10 3.88 -3.24 17.56
N LEU A 11 2.79 -3.80 17.05
CA LEU A 11 1.94 -3.16 16.04
C LEU A 11 1.32 -1.85 16.55
N GLU A 12 0.87 -1.82 17.80
CA GLU A 12 0.33 -0.60 18.44
C GLU A 12 1.39 0.50 18.51
N ARG A 13 2.62 0.15 18.93
CA ARG A 13 3.75 1.09 18.99
C ARG A 13 4.20 1.57 17.60
N VAL A 14 4.02 0.74 16.57
CA VAL A 14 4.27 1.11 15.17
C VAL A 14 3.20 2.10 14.70
N ARG A 15 1.92 1.84 14.98
CA ARG A 15 0.81 2.75 14.65
C ARG A 15 1.05 4.16 15.21
N GLN A 16 1.37 4.26 16.49
CA GLN A 16 1.65 5.54 17.16
C GLN A 16 2.81 6.30 16.49
N ARG A 17 3.90 5.60 16.12
CA ARG A 17 5.04 6.23 15.42
C ARG A 17 4.66 6.73 14.05
N LEU A 18 3.88 5.94 13.31
CA LEU A 18 3.40 6.31 11.98
C LEU A 18 2.44 7.51 12.01
N GLU A 19 1.58 7.61 13.02
CA GLU A 19 0.71 8.78 13.25
C GLU A 19 1.52 10.05 13.53
N LEU A 20 2.67 9.93 14.20
CA LEU A 20 3.60 11.02 14.47
C LEU A 20 4.57 11.31 13.31
N GLY A 21 4.50 10.56 12.21
CA GLY A 21 5.37 10.74 11.04
C GLY A 21 6.76 10.06 11.14
N PHE A 22 7.03 9.31 12.21
CA PHE A 22 8.30 8.61 12.44
C PHE A 22 8.33 7.22 11.78
N ALA A 23 8.27 7.20 10.45
CA ALA A 23 8.22 5.95 9.68
C ALA A 23 9.52 5.14 9.72
N ASP A 24 10.67 5.81 9.86
CA ASP A 24 11.99 5.18 10.04
C ASP A 24 12.08 4.48 11.40
N ASP A 25 11.73 5.16 12.50
CA ASP A 25 11.69 4.57 13.84
C ASP A 25 10.71 3.38 13.92
N ALA A 26 9.58 3.48 13.22
CA ALA A 26 8.61 2.40 13.13
C ALA A 26 9.19 1.16 12.43
N LEU A 27 9.90 1.34 11.32
CA LEU A 27 10.55 0.27 10.57
C LEU A 27 11.67 -0.40 11.40
N ASP A 28 12.46 0.41 12.11
CA ASP A 28 13.50 -0.04 13.02
C ASP A 28 12.91 -0.89 14.16
N LEU A 29 11.77 -0.45 14.72
CA LEU A 29 11.06 -1.19 15.77
C LEU A 29 10.61 -2.58 15.29
N ILE A 30 10.03 -2.68 14.09
CA ILE A 30 9.61 -3.97 13.50
C ILE A 30 10.83 -4.89 13.33
N THR A 31 11.92 -4.36 12.78
CA THR A 31 13.15 -5.12 12.52
C THR A 31 13.77 -5.66 13.80
N ARG A 32 13.86 -4.84 14.85
CA ARG A 32 14.44 -5.24 16.15
C ARG A 32 13.54 -6.18 16.93
N ALA A 33 12.23 -6.13 16.73
CA ALA A 33 11.31 -7.05 17.39
C ALA A 33 11.53 -8.51 16.95
N GLY A 34 12.06 -8.75 15.75
CA GLY A 34 12.33 -10.09 15.22
C GLY A 34 11.09 -10.98 15.08
N LYS A 35 9.89 -10.38 15.11
CA LYS A 35 8.61 -11.07 14.99
C LYS A 35 8.11 -10.98 13.55
N SER A 36 7.44 -12.04 13.09
CA SER A 36 6.80 -12.11 11.78
C SER A 36 5.28 -12.27 11.92
N GLY A 37 4.53 -11.67 11.00
CA GLY A 37 3.08 -11.81 10.90
C GLY A 37 2.55 -10.86 9.83
N SER A 38 1.42 -11.22 9.20
CA SER A 38 0.88 -10.46 8.06
C SER A 38 0.64 -8.99 8.39
N ASP A 39 0.17 -8.67 9.60
CA ASP A 39 -0.03 -7.28 10.03
C ASP A 39 1.27 -6.51 10.21
N LEU A 40 2.32 -7.17 10.72
CA LEU A 40 3.65 -6.55 10.85
C LEU A 40 4.31 -6.35 9.48
N GLU A 41 4.13 -7.28 8.55
CA GLU A 41 4.59 -7.13 7.16
C GLU A 41 3.82 -6.02 6.45
N ASN A 42 2.51 -5.91 6.65
CA ASN A 42 1.73 -4.79 6.14
C ASN A 42 2.28 -3.47 6.70
N ALA A 43 2.51 -3.41 8.01
CA ALA A 43 3.06 -2.23 8.67
C ALA A 43 4.46 -1.87 8.16
N ARG A 44 5.32 -2.86 7.92
CA ARG A 44 6.63 -2.69 7.29
C ARG A 44 6.49 -2.09 5.89
N GLY A 45 5.56 -2.59 5.08
CA GLY A 45 5.25 -2.04 3.76
C GLY A 45 4.79 -0.57 3.83
N VAL A 46 3.94 -0.22 4.80
CA VAL A 46 3.49 1.17 5.02
C VAL A 46 4.65 2.07 5.42
N CYS A 47 5.54 1.61 6.31
CA CYS A 47 6.76 2.37 6.64
C CYS A 47 7.61 2.63 5.39
N LEU A 48 7.81 1.62 4.55
CA LEU A 48 8.55 1.75 3.30
C LEU A 48 7.91 2.75 2.33
N LEU A 49 6.58 2.77 2.20
CA LEU A 49 5.87 3.77 1.40
C LEU A 49 6.15 5.19 1.90
N ARG A 50 5.98 5.44 3.19
CA ARG A 50 6.17 6.77 3.81
C ARG A 50 7.63 7.24 3.78
N LEU A 51 8.58 6.31 3.67
CA LEU A 51 9.99 6.59 3.45
C LEU A 51 10.37 6.77 1.97
N GLY A 52 9.40 6.79 1.05
CA GLY A 52 9.65 6.96 -0.38
C GLY A 52 10.32 5.74 -1.04
N ARG A 53 10.06 4.52 -0.54
CA ARG A 53 10.63 3.25 -1.06
C ARG A 53 9.54 2.34 -1.64
N PRO A 54 8.78 2.78 -2.67
CA PRO A 54 7.59 2.08 -3.13
C PRO A 54 7.90 0.73 -3.78
N GLU A 55 9.06 0.53 -4.39
CA GLU A 55 9.48 -0.77 -4.97
C GLU A 55 9.67 -1.84 -3.89
N GLN A 56 10.24 -1.45 -2.75
CA GLN A 56 10.42 -2.36 -1.61
C GLN A 56 9.06 -2.66 -0.97
N ALA A 57 8.22 -1.65 -0.81
CA ALA A 57 6.86 -1.82 -0.30
C ALA A 57 6.03 -2.76 -1.18
N ALA A 58 6.08 -2.58 -2.51
CA ALA A 58 5.36 -3.42 -3.46
C ALA A 58 5.74 -4.90 -3.33
N ARG A 59 7.01 -5.22 -3.08
CA ARG A 59 7.45 -6.62 -2.86
C ARG A 59 6.86 -7.20 -1.58
N VAL A 60 6.85 -6.44 -0.49
CA VAL A 60 6.27 -6.87 0.78
C VAL A 60 4.77 -7.12 0.63
N PHE A 61 4.03 -6.16 0.06
CA PHE A 61 2.59 -6.29 -0.12
C PHE A 61 2.22 -7.38 -1.14
N ARG A 62 3.03 -7.63 -2.17
CA ARG A 62 2.80 -8.71 -3.12
C ARG A 62 2.72 -10.07 -2.42
N GLU A 63 3.62 -10.35 -1.48
CA GLU A 63 3.59 -11.61 -0.73
C GLU A 63 2.37 -11.72 0.21
N LEU A 64 1.81 -10.58 0.64
CA LEU A 64 0.58 -10.56 1.44
C LEU A 64 -0.68 -10.76 0.58
N VAL A 65 -0.72 -10.16 -0.61
CA VAL A 65 -1.87 -10.21 -1.51
C VAL A 65 -1.89 -11.48 -2.37
N PHE A 66 -0.71 -12.01 -2.71
CA PHE A 66 -0.52 -13.20 -3.53
C PHE A 66 0.41 -14.20 -2.84
N PRO A 67 -0.01 -14.77 -1.69
CA PRO A 67 0.85 -15.63 -0.89
C PRO A 67 1.31 -16.84 -1.69
N LYS A 68 2.60 -17.20 -1.53
CA LYS A 68 3.23 -18.34 -2.23
C LYS A 68 3.13 -18.28 -3.76
N GLY A 69 3.05 -17.07 -4.31
CA GLY A 69 2.95 -16.85 -5.76
C GLY A 69 1.60 -17.24 -6.35
N SER A 70 0.52 -17.13 -5.57
CA SER A 70 -0.84 -17.37 -6.08
C SER A 70 -1.13 -16.47 -7.30
N MET A 71 -1.88 -17.01 -8.26
CA MET A 71 -2.30 -16.25 -9.45
C MET A 71 -3.51 -15.34 -9.17
N TRP A 72 -4.19 -15.54 -8.04
CA TRP A 72 -5.41 -14.87 -7.65
C TRP A 72 -5.27 -14.37 -6.21
N VAL A 73 -5.98 -13.29 -5.87
CA VAL A 73 -6.08 -12.79 -4.50
C VAL A 73 -7.00 -13.73 -3.71
N PRO A 74 -6.51 -14.37 -2.64
CA PRO A 74 -7.37 -15.20 -1.80
C PRO A 74 -8.52 -14.40 -1.16
N PRO A 75 -9.75 -14.94 -1.07
CA PRO A 75 -10.91 -14.21 -0.52
C PRO A 75 -10.71 -13.69 0.91
N GLU A 76 -9.88 -14.35 1.70
CA GLU A 76 -9.54 -13.99 3.07
C GLU A 76 -8.52 -12.85 3.20
N THR A 77 -7.95 -12.39 2.09
CA THR A 77 -6.94 -11.33 2.08
C THR A 77 -7.54 -10.01 2.55
N PRO A 78 -7.05 -9.42 3.65
CA PRO A 78 -7.54 -8.14 4.13
C PRO A 78 -7.51 -7.06 3.04
N VAL A 79 -8.62 -6.34 2.89
CA VAL A 79 -8.79 -5.29 1.87
C VAL A 79 -7.73 -4.19 2.01
N VAL A 80 -7.30 -3.91 3.24
CA VAL A 80 -6.22 -2.95 3.53
C VAL A 80 -4.91 -3.34 2.84
N TYR A 81 -4.55 -4.63 2.83
CA TYR A 81 -3.32 -5.09 2.18
C TYR A 81 -3.39 -4.88 0.66
N GLN A 82 -4.56 -5.13 0.06
CA GLN A 82 -4.80 -4.90 -1.35
C GLN A 82 -4.71 -3.40 -1.69
N ALA A 83 -5.32 -2.53 -0.90
CA ALA A 83 -5.26 -1.09 -1.08
C ALA A 83 -3.81 -0.55 -0.98
N ASN A 84 -3.05 -1.05 -0.01
CA ASN A 84 -1.63 -0.71 0.14
C ASN A 84 -0.77 -1.22 -1.03
N TYR A 85 -1.05 -2.43 -1.53
CA TYR A 85 -0.37 -2.95 -2.72
C TYR A 85 -0.66 -2.09 -3.96
N VAL A 86 -1.93 -1.72 -4.18
CA VAL A 86 -2.32 -0.80 -5.26
C VAL A 86 -1.59 0.54 -5.12
N THR A 87 -1.52 1.10 -3.91
CA THR A 87 -0.77 2.33 -3.62
C THR A 87 0.69 2.20 -4.05
N ALA A 88 1.37 1.12 -3.68
CA ALA A 88 2.75 0.88 -4.09
C ALA A 88 2.91 0.72 -5.61
N MET A 89 1.99 0.01 -6.27
CA MET A 89 2.02 -0.15 -7.73
C MET A 89 1.82 1.17 -8.49
N LEU A 90 0.93 2.04 -8.00
CA LEU A 90 0.73 3.37 -8.58
C LEU A 90 2.00 4.22 -8.52
N LEU A 91 2.74 4.14 -7.40
CA LEU A 91 3.97 4.89 -7.19
C LEU A 91 5.18 4.31 -7.94
N THR A 92 5.16 3.01 -8.28
CA THR A 92 6.19 2.34 -9.09
C THR A 92 5.89 2.36 -10.60
N HIS A 93 4.96 3.21 -11.05
CA HIS A 93 4.54 3.32 -12.45
C HIS A 93 3.85 2.08 -13.05
N ASN A 94 3.48 1.10 -12.23
CA ASN A 94 2.71 -0.07 -12.68
C ASN A 94 1.20 0.22 -12.68
N LEU A 95 0.80 1.21 -13.48
CA LEU A 95 -0.56 1.74 -13.49
C LEU A 95 -1.60 0.69 -13.94
N GLU A 96 -1.30 -0.10 -14.95
CA GLU A 96 -2.25 -1.07 -15.50
C GLU A 96 -2.61 -2.14 -14.47
N ALA A 97 -1.61 -2.78 -13.86
CA ALA A 97 -1.84 -3.76 -12.81
C ALA A 97 -2.55 -3.13 -11.60
N ALA A 98 -2.16 -1.91 -11.20
CA ALA A 98 -2.82 -1.18 -10.12
C ALA A 98 -4.30 -0.95 -10.38
N MET A 99 -4.67 -0.50 -11.59
CA MET A 99 -6.05 -0.24 -11.96
C MET A 99 -6.87 -1.53 -12.05
N THR A 100 -6.27 -2.63 -12.53
CA THR A 100 -6.92 -3.95 -12.59
C THR A 100 -7.27 -4.46 -11.19
N ILE A 101 -6.31 -4.47 -10.26
CA ILE A 101 -6.56 -4.91 -8.88
C ILE A 101 -7.55 -3.97 -8.20
N LEU A 102 -7.40 -2.65 -8.34
CA LEU A 102 -8.36 -1.68 -7.77
C LEU A 102 -9.79 -1.87 -8.30
N GLY A 103 -9.95 -2.30 -9.55
CA GLY A 103 -11.23 -2.61 -10.16
C GLY A 103 -11.93 -3.84 -9.59
N GLN A 104 -11.15 -4.80 -9.06
CA GLN A 104 -11.64 -6.05 -8.47
C GLN A 104 -12.08 -5.90 -7.01
N ILE A 105 -11.64 -4.83 -6.33
CA ILE A 105 -12.02 -4.58 -4.93
C ILE A 105 -13.43 -3.95 -4.90
N HIS A 106 -14.43 -4.75 -4.54
CA HIS A 106 -15.83 -4.31 -4.44
C HIS A 106 -16.20 -3.74 -3.06
N ASP A 107 -15.34 -3.93 -2.06
CA ASP A 107 -15.60 -3.48 -0.69
C ASP A 107 -15.53 -1.95 -0.53
N SER A 108 -16.50 -1.43 0.22
CA SER A 108 -16.52 -0.02 0.65
C SER A 108 -15.66 0.14 1.90
N HIS A 109 -14.34 0.13 1.71
CA HIS A 109 -13.36 0.33 2.78
C HIS A 109 -12.67 1.70 2.65
N PRO A 110 -12.48 2.48 3.74
CA PRO A 110 -11.88 3.82 3.67
C PRO A 110 -10.51 3.88 2.97
N ALA A 111 -9.67 2.86 3.16
CA ALA A 111 -8.37 2.76 2.47
C ALA A 111 -8.52 2.71 0.94
N VAL A 112 -9.49 1.94 0.44
CA VAL A 112 -9.78 1.80 -1.00
C VAL A 112 -10.33 3.12 -1.55
N GLU A 113 -11.21 3.76 -0.79
CA GLU A 113 -11.78 5.06 -1.17
C GLU A 113 -10.72 6.14 -1.31
N ARG A 114 -9.75 6.20 -0.38
CA ARG A 114 -8.59 7.12 -0.49
C ARG A 114 -7.80 6.88 -1.76
N VAL A 115 -7.50 5.61 -2.08
CA VAL A 115 -6.79 5.26 -3.32
C VAL A 115 -7.60 5.66 -4.56
N ARG A 116 -8.90 5.35 -4.59
CA ARG A 116 -9.81 5.75 -5.68
C ARG A 116 -9.89 7.27 -5.84
N ALA A 117 -9.94 8.01 -4.73
CA ALA A 117 -9.96 9.47 -4.72
C ALA A 117 -8.65 10.04 -5.28
N GLY A 118 -7.50 9.53 -4.85
CA GLY A 118 -6.19 9.90 -5.36
C GLY A 118 -6.07 9.65 -6.87
N VAL A 119 -6.44 8.46 -7.34
CA VAL A 119 -6.48 8.13 -8.77
C VAL A 119 -7.42 9.07 -9.54
N LYS A 120 -8.62 9.36 -8.99
CA LYS A 120 -9.58 10.27 -9.63
C LYS A 120 -9.03 11.69 -9.74
N LYS A 121 -8.38 12.20 -8.69
CA LYS A 121 -7.72 13.52 -8.67
C LYS A 121 -6.58 13.56 -9.68
N TRP A 122 -5.73 12.54 -9.70
CA TRP A 122 -4.65 12.41 -10.67
C TRP A 122 -5.17 12.39 -12.11
N LYS A 123 -6.20 11.57 -12.41
CA LYS A 123 -6.86 11.54 -13.74
C LYS A 123 -7.40 12.91 -14.14
N ARG A 124 -8.01 13.65 -13.20
CA ARG A 124 -8.47 15.03 -13.44
C ARG A 124 -7.33 15.99 -13.78
N SER A 125 -6.14 15.74 -13.25
CA SER A 125 -4.93 16.53 -13.58
C SER A 125 -4.32 16.21 -14.96
N LEU A 126 -4.78 15.14 -15.64
CA LEU A 126 -4.38 14.82 -17.00
C LEU A 126 -5.21 15.64 -18.00
N GLY A 127 -4.55 16.19 -19.03
CA GLY A 127 -5.23 16.79 -20.18
C GLY A 127 -6.07 15.76 -20.93
N TRP A 128 -7.12 16.23 -21.62
CA TRP A 128 -8.10 15.39 -22.32
C TRP A 128 -7.46 14.37 -23.28
N LEU A 129 -6.44 14.78 -24.04
CA LEU A 129 -5.69 13.90 -24.95
C LEU A 129 -5.03 12.73 -24.23
N ARG A 130 -4.43 12.98 -23.06
CA ARG A 130 -3.76 11.93 -22.27
C ARG A 130 -4.76 10.95 -21.67
N ARG A 131 -5.96 11.43 -21.30
CA ARG A 131 -7.05 10.54 -20.85
C ARG A 131 -7.55 9.64 -21.98
N ALA A 132 -7.71 10.19 -23.19
CA ALA A 132 -8.10 9.40 -24.37
C ALA A 132 -7.01 8.38 -24.74
N GLY A 133 -5.73 8.77 -24.67
CA GLY A 133 -4.59 7.87 -24.88
C GLY A 133 -4.60 6.65 -23.97
N MET A 134 -5.02 6.80 -22.70
CA MET A 134 -5.14 5.65 -21.79
C MET A 134 -6.15 4.60 -22.25
N LEU A 135 -7.22 4.99 -22.95
CA LEU A 135 -8.21 4.04 -23.46
C LEU A 135 -7.65 3.15 -24.58
N VAL A 136 -6.59 3.61 -25.25
CA VAL A 136 -5.87 2.87 -26.30
C VAL A 136 -4.51 2.36 -25.81
N GLY A 137 -4.28 2.29 -24.49
CA GLY A 137 -3.09 1.70 -23.89
C GLY A 137 -1.85 2.62 -23.79
N VAL A 138 -1.98 3.92 -24.10
CA VAL A 138 -0.87 4.87 -23.99
C VAL A 138 -0.68 5.29 -22.54
N HIS A 139 0.52 5.03 -21.99
CA HIS A 139 0.85 5.40 -20.62
C HIS A 139 0.99 6.93 -20.50
N PRO A 140 0.25 7.57 -19.58
CA PRO A 140 0.42 9.00 -19.34
C PRO A 140 1.77 9.21 -18.65
N GLY A 141 2.74 9.81 -19.33
CA GLY A 141 4.08 10.12 -18.78
C GLY A 141 4.10 11.12 -17.61
N LYS A 142 3.03 11.19 -16.82
CA LYS A 142 2.90 11.97 -15.58
C LYS A 142 2.73 10.98 -14.41
N PRO A 143 3.66 10.97 -13.44
CA PRO A 143 3.56 10.12 -12.26
C PRO A 143 2.23 10.27 -11.52
N VAL A 144 1.74 9.19 -10.89
CA VAL A 144 0.57 9.25 -10.03
C VAL A 144 0.95 9.99 -8.74
N THR A 145 0.14 10.98 -8.36
CA THR A 145 0.28 11.70 -7.10
C THR A 145 -0.86 11.29 -6.18
N LEU A 146 -0.53 10.68 -5.05
CA LEU A 146 -1.48 10.33 -4.00
C LEU A 146 -1.36 11.32 -2.84
N GLU A 147 -2.45 11.51 -2.08
CA GLU A 147 -2.44 12.35 -0.90
C GLU A 147 -1.88 11.56 0.29
N GLU A 148 -1.07 12.24 1.11
CA GLU A 148 -0.55 11.67 2.36
C GLU A 148 -1.66 11.56 3.42
N PRO A 149 -1.58 10.60 4.37
CA PRO A 149 -0.51 9.61 4.52
C PRO A 149 -0.64 8.43 3.56
N LEU A 150 0.48 7.95 3.03
CA LEU A 150 0.52 6.73 2.21
C LEU A 150 0.34 5.47 3.07
N GLY A 151 -0.69 4.69 2.74
CA GLY A 151 -0.96 3.37 3.28
C GLY A 151 -1.53 3.33 4.70
N ASP A 152 -2.20 2.22 5.02
CA ASP A 152 -2.98 2.01 6.24
C ASP A 152 -2.61 0.72 6.98
N LEU A 153 -2.82 0.70 8.30
CA LEU A 153 -2.64 -0.50 9.15
C LEU A 153 -3.97 -1.21 9.41
#